data_AF-R7PWE2-F1
#
_entry.id   AF-R7PWE2-F1
#
_cell.length_a   1.000
_cell.length_b   1.000
_cell.length_c   1.000
_cell.angle_alpha   90.00
_cell.angle_beta   90.00
_cell.angle_gamma   90.00
#
_symmetry.space_group_name_H-M   'P 1'
#
loop_
_entity.id
_entity.type
_entity.pdbx_description
1 polymer ?
#
loop_
_entity_poly.entity_id
_entity_poly.type
_entity_poly.pdbx_seq_one_letter_code
_entity_poly.pdbx_strand_id
1 'polypeptide(L)'
;MTVRELLTEMKDTSEVIIDLAYASLMYNSSTMAEKVRGLEDDMDDLKFATRYKVLLSSRTREDARQLSGILEVASAADRISDAASDIVSLLRFPPEKRPFITEMLSEADEKIRMIKISSDSSMVGNTIGRLQIEASTGCKIIAIKNRRGWTYDPEDEMKLRANDVIIVRGTDDGADLLVEYAAGRKEWEFEEIVPDDVIEDEAEEDLQNEEELSEEIRGEGDEE
;
A
#
# COMPACT_ATOMS: atom_id res chain seq x y z
N MET A 1 12.23 16.19 6.56
CA MET A 1 12.52 14.90 5.93
C MET A 1 14.00 14.73 5.59
N THR A 2 14.50 13.51 5.75
CA THR A 2 15.77 13.02 5.16
C THR A 2 15.59 12.73 3.66
N VAL A 3 16.68 12.50 2.91
CA VAL A 3 16.58 12.11 1.49
C VAL A 3 15.83 10.78 1.35
N ARG A 4 16.05 9.84 2.27
CA ARG A 4 15.36 8.56 2.30
C ARG A 4 13.85 8.75 2.48
N GLU A 5 13.44 9.52 3.48
CA GLU A 5 12.01 9.82 3.71
C GLU A 5 11.37 10.47 2.48
N LEU A 6 12.03 11.46 1.86
CA LEU A 6 11.51 12.08 0.64
C LEU A 6 11.30 11.07 -0.49
N LEU A 7 12.25 10.15 -0.70
CA LEU A 7 12.08 9.10 -1.73
C LEU A 7 10.98 8.10 -1.39
N THR A 8 10.81 7.77 -0.11
CA THR A 8 9.70 6.93 0.34
C THR A 8 8.37 7.59 0.03
N GLU A 9 8.20 8.86 0.42
CA GLU A 9 6.99 9.63 0.09
C GLU A 9 6.74 9.73 -1.41
N MET A 10 7.79 9.97 -2.22
CA MET A 10 7.66 10.00 -3.67
C MET A 10 7.22 8.63 -4.23
N LYS A 11 7.80 7.53 -3.76
CA LYS A 11 7.41 6.19 -4.18
C LYS A 11 5.94 5.95 -3.81
N ASP A 12 5.57 6.15 -2.55
CA ASP A 12 4.22 5.86 -2.05
C ASP A 12 3.17 6.75 -2.75
N THR A 13 3.47 8.03 -2.94
CA THR A 13 2.64 8.95 -3.72
C THR A 13 2.47 8.48 -5.17
N SER A 14 3.55 8.02 -5.81
CA SER A 14 3.46 7.52 -7.20
C SER A 14 2.56 6.28 -7.34
N GLU A 15 2.54 5.41 -6.33
CA GLU A 15 1.66 4.23 -6.30
C GLU A 15 0.19 4.63 -6.10
N VAL A 16 -0.09 5.53 -5.16
CA VAL A 16 -1.45 5.99 -4.90
C VAL A 16 -2.02 6.72 -6.12
N ILE A 17 -1.20 7.56 -6.77
CA ILE A 17 -1.61 8.32 -7.95
C ILE A 17 -2.06 7.39 -9.08
N ILE A 18 -1.29 6.34 -9.39
CA ILE A 18 -1.64 5.44 -10.50
C ILE A 18 -2.92 4.66 -10.19
N ASP A 19 -3.07 4.18 -8.97
CA ASP A 19 -4.25 3.45 -8.52
C ASP A 19 -5.51 4.31 -8.61
N LEU A 20 -5.42 5.56 -8.13
CA LEU A 20 -6.52 6.52 -8.23
C LEU A 20 -6.81 6.94 -9.66
N ALA A 21 -5.80 7.03 -10.53
CA ALA A 21 -6.02 7.33 -11.94
C ALA A 21 -6.86 6.25 -12.63
N TYR A 22 -6.53 4.97 -12.40
CA TYR A 22 -7.32 3.85 -12.88
C TYR A 22 -8.72 3.80 -12.26
N ALA A 23 -8.84 3.99 -10.94
CA ALA A 23 -10.13 4.08 -10.27
C ALA A 23 -11.01 5.22 -10.84
N SER A 24 -10.41 6.38 -11.12
CA SER A 24 -11.08 7.53 -11.70
C SER A 24 -11.70 7.21 -13.05
N LEU A 25 -10.96 6.50 -13.92
CA LEU A 25 -11.44 6.10 -15.24
C LEU A 25 -12.52 5.02 -15.16
N MET A 26 -12.32 4.02 -14.30
CA MET A 26 -13.22 2.89 -14.11
C MET A 26 -14.59 3.35 -13.56
N TYR A 27 -14.58 4.24 -12.57
CA TYR A 27 -15.80 4.76 -11.93
C TYR A 27 -16.26 6.11 -12.48
N ASN A 28 -15.63 6.61 -13.55
CA ASN A 28 -15.92 7.90 -14.18
C ASN A 28 -16.02 9.05 -13.16
N SER A 29 -15.07 9.12 -12.23
CA SER A 29 -15.11 9.99 -11.05
C SER A 29 -14.21 11.21 -11.22
N SER A 30 -14.81 12.39 -11.43
CA SER A 30 -14.04 13.65 -11.53
C SER A 30 -13.37 14.05 -10.21
N THR A 31 -13.96 13.73 -9.07
CA THR A 31 -13.40 14.03 -7.74
C THR A 31 -12.10 13.24 -7.48
N MET A 32 -12.00 12.01 -7.96
CA MET A 32 -10.75 11.24 -7.86
C MET A 32 -9.70 11.80 -8.81
N ALA A 33 -10.10 12.20 -10.01
CA ALA A 33 -9.20 12.85 -10.96
C ALA A 33 -8.67 14.20 -10.47
N GLU A 34 -9.46 14.96 -9.73
CA GLU A 34 -9.00 16.16 -9.04
C GLU A 34 -7.97 15.82 -7.95
N LYS A 35 -8.18 14.74 -7.18
CA LYS A 35 -7.18 14.29 -6.21
C LYS A 35 -5.88 13.84 -6.88
N VAL A 36 -5.94 13.14 -8.01
CA VAL A 36 -4.75 12.75 -8.80
C VAL A 36 -3.91 13.97 -9.16
N ARG A 37 -4.54 15.04 -9.69
CA ARG A 37 -3.81 16.29 -10.00
C ARG A 37 -3.23 16.96 -8.76
N GLY A 38 -3.94 16.94 -7.63
CA GLY A 38 -3.39 17.48 -6.38
C GLY A 38 -2.18 16.69 -5.87
N LEU A 39 -2.18 15.37 -6.03
CA LEU A 39 -1.03 14.53 -5.69
C LEU A 39 0.14 14.73 -6.67
N GLU A 40 -0.12 15.07 -7.94
CA GLU A 40 0.92 15.47 -8.90
C GLU A 40 1.59 16.78 -8.47
N ASP A 41 0.82 17.78 -8.03
CA ASP A 41 1.36 19.00 -7.45
C ASP A 41 2.23 18.68 -6.20
N ASP A 42 1.75 17.78 -5.33
CA ASP A 42 2.50 17.32 -4.14
C ASP A 42 3.83 16.59 -4.54
N MET A 43 3.81 15.80 -5.62
CA MET A 43 4.99 15.11 -6.16
C MET A 43 6.05 16.10 -6.67
N ASP A 44 5.62 17.16 -7.35
CA ASP A 44 6.51 18.22 -7.83
C ASP A 44 7.24 18.92 -6.67
N ASP A 45 6.53 19.18 -5.57
CA ASP A 45 7.09 19.72 -4.33
C ASP A 45 8.10 18.75 -3.69
N LEU A 46 7.78 17.45 -3.62
CA LEU A 46 8.68 16.42 -3.10
C LEU A 46 9.97 16.30 -3.95
N LYS A 47 9.85 16.36 -5.27
CA LYS A 47 10.98 16.36 -6.21
C LYS A 47 11.86 17.59 -6.03
N PHE A 48 11.27 18.77 -5.84
CA PHE A 48 12.03 19.98 -5.55
C PHE A 48 12.79 19.87 -4.22
N ALA A 49 12.12 19.41 -3.17
CA ALA A 49 12.73 19.18 -1.86
C ALA A 49 13.88 18.16 -1.94
N THR A 50 13.71 17.07 -2.70
CA THR A 50 14.72 16.04 -2.92
C THR A 50 15.96 16.60 -3.61
N ARG A 51 15.77 17.33 -4.71
CA ARG A 51 16.87 18.00 -5.43
C ARG A 51 17.64 18.94 -4.52
N TYR A 52 16.95 19.77 -3.76
CA TYR A 52 17.57 20.71 -2.83
C TYR A 52 18.40 19.99 -1.75
N LYS A 53 17.83 18.94 -1.14
CA LYS A 53 18.50 18.16 -0.09
C LYS A 53 19.73 17.42 -0.61
N VAL A 54 19.65 16.85 -1.81
CA VAL A 54 20.77 16.20 -2.48
C VAL A 54 21.91 17.20 -2.74
N LEU A 55 21.60 18.37 -3.29
CA LEU A 55 22.61 19.40 -3.58
C LEU A 55 23.35 19.87 -2.32
N LEU A 56 22.64 20.05 -1.20
CA LEU A 56 23.26 20.42 0.07
C LEU A 56 24.11 19.30 0.69
N SER A 57 23.83 18.05 0.34
CA SER A 57 24.52 16.88 0.87
C SER A 57 25.77 16.52 0.06
N SER A 58 25.85 16.95 -1.19
CA SER A 58 26.97 16.67 -2.09
C SER A 58 28.17 17.59 -1.82
N ARG A 59 29.22 17.08 -1.15
CA ARG A 59 30.43 17.86 -0.82
C ARG A 59 31.63 17.50 -1.70
N THR A 60 31.62 16.31 -2.29
CA THR A 60 32.67 15.82 -3.17
C THR A 60 32.11 15.39 -4.53
N ARG A 61 33.00 15.16 -5.50
CA ARG A 61 32.62 14.58 -6.79
C ARG A 61 32.05 13.16 -6.64
N GLU A 62 32.55 12.37 -5.68
CA GLU A 62 32.05 11.02 -5.45
C GLU A 62 30.65 11.05 -4.81
N ASP A 63 30.40 11.97 -3.88
CA ASP A 63 29.06 12.17 -3.30
C ASP A 63 28.06 12.52 -4.41
N ALA A 64 28.43 13.43 -5.32
CA ALA A 64 27.58 13.79 -6.46
C ALA A 64 27.25 12.59 -7.35
N ARG A 65 28.22 11.69 -7.56
CA ARG A 65 28.06 10.48 -8.37
C ARG A 65 27.13 9.46 -7.70
N GLN A 66 27.19 9.34 -6.38
CA GLN A 66 26.29 8.45 -5.63
C GLN A 66 24.87 9.02 -5.57
N LEU A 67 24.76 10.31 -5.28
CA LEU A 67 23.46 10.99 -5.16
C LEU A 67 22.77 11.20 -6.51
N SER A 68 23.45 11.10 -7.65
CA SER A 68 22.80 11.17 -8.96
C SER A 68 21.81 10.03 -9.17
N GLY A 69 22.10 8.83 -8.65
CA GLY A 69 21.15 7.70 -8.73
C GLY A 69 19.84 7.98 -8.00
N ILE A 70 19.91 8.71 -6.88
CA ILE A 70 18.72 9.15 -6.13
C ILE A 70 17.86 10.10 -6.96
N LEU A 71 18.50 11.04 -7.68
CA LEU A 71 17.79 11.98 -8.53
C LEU A 71 17.10 11.29 -9.72
N GLU A 72 17.69 10.22 -10.25
CA GLU A 72 17.06 9.40 -11.30
C GLU A 72 15.80 8.70 -10.79
N VAL A 73 15.84 8.11 -9.58
CA VAL A 73 14.66 7.47 -8.96
C VAL A 73 13.57 8.51 -8.70
N ALA A 74 13.93 9.67 -8.13
CA ALA A 74 12.99 10.77 -7.92
C ALA A 74 12.35 11.25 -9.24
N SER A 75 13.14 11.35 -10.31
CA SER A 75 12.63 11.72 -11.63
C SER A 75 11.76 10.65 -12.26
N ALA A 76 11.96 9.37 -11.94
CA ALA A 76 11.11 8.29 -12.42
C ALA A 76 9.74 8.31 -11.73
N ALA A 77 9.70 8.50 -10.41
CA ALA A 77 8.46 8.61 -9.64
C ALA A 77 7.59 9.79 -10.13
N ASP A 78 8.22 10.93 -10.39
CA ASP A 78 7.61 12.11 -10.98
C ASP A 78 7.01 11.84 -12.37
N ARG A 79 7.76 11.16 -13.26
CA ARG A 79 7.23 10.79 -14.58
C ARG A 79 6.05 9.83 -14.52
N ILE A 80 5.97 8.99 -13.48
CA ILE A 80 4.79 8.14 -13.24
C ILE A 80 3.58 9.01 -12.86
N SER A 81 3.80 10.01 -12.01
CA SER A 81 2.77 10.98 -11.62
C SER A 81 2.21 11.74 -12.83
N ASP A 82 3.08 12.32 -13.67
CA ASP A 82 2.67 13.01 -14.90
C ASP A 82 1.83 12.10 -15.80
N ALA A 83 2.27 10.85 -15.98
CA ALA A 83 1.58 9.86 -16.82
C ALA A 83 0.18 9.51 -16.25
N ALA A 84 0.02 9.47 -14.93
CA ALA A 84 -1.27 9.25 -14.30
C ALA A 84 -2.21 10.46 -14.48
N SER A 85 -1.67 11.68 -14.47
CA SER A 85 -2.42 12.88 -14.84
C SER A 85 -2.89 12.85 -16.30
N ASP A 86 -2.04 12.37 -17.21
CA ASP A 86 -2.42 12.10 -18.60
C ASP A 86 -3.53 11.05 -18.71
N ILE A 87 -3.49 9.99 -17.90
CA ILE A 87 -4.55 8.96 -17.83
C ILE A 87 -5.88 9.60 -17.42
N VAL A 88 -5.93 10.38 -16.34
CA VAL A 88 -7.20 11.01 -15.91
C VAL A 88 -7.67 12.12 -16.86
N SER A 89 -6.79 12.68 -17.69
CA SER A 89 -7.16 13.62 -18.76
C SER A 89 -8.16 13.01 -19.75
N LEU A 90 -8.21 11.68 -19.87
CA LEU A 90 -9.16 10.97 -20.74
C LEU A 90 -10.61 11.12 -20.29
N LEU A 91 -10.88 11.50 -19.04
CA LEU A 91 -12.23 11.80 -18.54
C LEU A 91 -12.89 12.99 -19.22
N ARG A 92 -12.13 13.83 -19.96
CA ARG A 92 -12.70 14.88 -20.82
C ARG A 92 -13.58 14.29 -21.93
N PHE A 93 -13.35 13.02 -22.28
CA PHE A 93 -14.16 12.30 -23.23
C PHE A 93 -15.26 11.53 -22.50
N PRO A 94 -16.51 11.58 -22.98
CA PRO A 94 -17.59 10.85 -22.36
C PRO A 94 -17.38 9.34 -22.52
N PRO A 95 -17.92 8.49 -21.62
CA PRO A 95 -17.67 7.05 -21.59
C PRO A 95 -17.88 6.33 -22.93
N GLU A 96 -18.85 6.77 -23.74
CA GLU A 96 -19.17 6.20 -25.05
C GLU A 96 -18.03 6.35 -26.07
N LYS A 97 -17.14 7.33 -25.86
CA LYS A 97 -15.95 7.55 -26.71
C LYS A 97 -14.71 6.79 -26.22
N ARG A 98 -14.82 6.08 -25.10
CA ARG A 98 -13.74 5.29 -24.49
C ARG A 98 -14.23 3.90 -24.04
N PRO A 99 -14.95 3.14 -24.91
CA PRO A 99 -15.69 1.95 -24.50
C PRO A 99 -14.80 0.80 -24.01
N PHE A 100 -13.56 0.70 -24.49
CA PHE A 100 -12.64 -0.39 -24.15
C PHE A 100 -11.82 -0.14 -22.89
N ILE A 101 -11.83 1.06 -22.30
CA ILE A 101 -10.98 1.38 -21.15
C ILE A 101 -11.38 0.52 -19.94
N THR A 102 -12.67 0.40 -19.67
CA THR A 102 -13.14 -0.39 -18.53
C THR A 102 -12.83 -1.88 -18.70
N GLU A 103 -12.99 -2.41 -19.91
CA GLU A 103 -12.67 -3.80 -20.24
C GLU A 103 -11.17 -4.08 -20.10
N MET A 104 -10.32 -3.22 -20.69
CA MET A 104 -8.86 -3.33 -20.57
C MET A 104 -8.40 -3.30 -19.10
N LEU A 105 -8.93 -2.38 -18.30
CA LEU A 105 -8.58 -2.28 -16.87
C LEU A 105 -9.08 -3.50 -16.08
N SER A 106 -10.09 -4.22 -16.57
CA SER A 106 -10.60 -5.44 -15.95
C SER A 106 -9.81 -6.70 -16.31
N GLU A 107 -8.91 -6.63 -17.30
CA GLU A 107 -8.01 -7.72 -17.70
C GLU A 107 -6.63 -7.65 -17.01
N ALA A 108 -6.34 -6.59 -16.26
CA ALA A 108 -5.11 -6.46 -15.50
C ALA A 108 -5.00 -7.53 -14.40
N ASP A 109 -3.78 -7.96 -14.07
CA ASP A 109 -3.54 -8.95 -13.00
C ASP A 109 -4.01 -8.44 -11.64
N GLU A 110 -3.69 -7.18 -11.33
CA GLU A 110 -4.26 -6.44 -10.21
C GLU A 110 -5.35 -5.50 -10.69
N LYS A 111 -6.53 -5.59 -10.06
CA LYS A 111 -7.73 -4.87 -10.48
C LYS A 111 -8.20 -3.95 -9.38
N ILE A 112 -8.86 -2.88 -9.82
CA ILE A 112 -9.54 -1.96 -8.92
C ILE A 112 -10.96 -2.47 -8.67
N ARG A 113 -11.33 -2.65 -7.40
CA ARG A 113 -12.66 -3.12 -7.00
C ARG A 113 -13.28 -2.19 -5.96
N MET A 114 -14.58 -1.95 -6.08
CA MET A 114 -15.35 -1.17 -5.12
C MET A 114 -16.19 -2.12 -4.27
N ILE A 115 -15.94 -2.14 -2.97
CA ILE A 115 -16.54 -3.09 -2.03
C ILE A 115 -17.27 -2.31 -0.96
N LYS A 116 -18.54 -2.67 -0.69
CA LYS A 116 -19.33 -2.07 0.38
C LYS A 116 -19.24 -2.94 1.63
N ILE A 117 -18.91 -2.32 2.77
CA ILE A 117 -18.88 -3.00 4.07
C ILE A 117 -20.31 -3.10 4.62
N SER A 118 -20.78 -4.33 4.81
CA SER A 118 -22.08 -4.65 5.42
C SER A 118 -22.09 -4.28 6.91
N SER A 119 -23.27 -4.04 7.47
CA SER A 119 -23.42 -3.92 8.93
C SER A 119 -23.06 -5.21 9.67
N ASP A 120 -23.16 -6.33 8.97
CA ASP A 120 -22.98 -7.67 9.54
C ASP A 120 -21.54 -8.16 9.40
N SER A 121 -20.66 -7.35 8.81
CA SER A 121 -19.24 -7.68 8.66
C SER A 121 -18.48 -7.49 9.97
N SER A 122 -17.67 -8.48 10.33
CA SER A 122 -16.75 -8.42 11.47
C SER A 122 -15.62 -7.39 11.30
N MET A 123 -15.42 -6.86 10.09
CA MET A 123 -14.49 -5.76 9.83
C MET A 123 -14.96 -4.45 10.48
N VAL A 124 -16.26 -4.30 10.75
CA VAL A 124 -16.84 -3.08 11.31
C VAL A 124 -16.27 -2.78 12.69
N GLY A 125 -15.80 -1.55 12.87
CA GLY A 125 -15.25 -1.06 14.15
C GLY A 125 -13.76 -1.29 14.33
N ASN A 126 -13.14 -2.13 13.49
CA ASN A 126 -11.71 -2.37 13.49
C ASN A 126 -10.94 -1.32 12.65
N THR A 127 -9.66 -1.14 12.97
CA THR A 127 -8.74 -0.29 12.19
C THR A 127 -8.17 -1.07 11.01
N ILE A 128 -7.75 -0.38 9.95
CA ILE A 128 -7.10 -0.99 8.78
C ILE A 128 -5.86 -1.78 9.22
N GLY A 129 -5.01 -1.15 10.04
CA GLY A 129 -3.80 -1.80 10.56
C GLY A 129 -4.08 -2.98 11.50
N ARG A 130 -5.23 -3.05 12.16
CA ARG A 130 -5.59 -4.25 12.94
C ARG A 130 -6.05 -5.39 12.05
N LEU A 131 -6.74 -5.07 10.96
CA LEU A 131 -7.23 -6.07 10.02
C LEU A 131 -6.09 -6.62 9.15
N GLN A 132 -5.00 -5.87 8.92
CA GLN A 132 -3.88 -6.32 8.07
C GLN A 132 -4.38 -6.84 6.72
N ILE A 133 -5.30 -6.07 6.09
CA ILE A 133 -6.05 -6.52 4.91
C ILE A 133 -5.11 -6.89 3.76
N GLU A 134 -4.07 -6.09 3.54
CA GLU A 134 -3.10 -6.34 2.47
C GLU A 134 -2.32 -7.65 2.70
N ALA A 135 -1.86 -7.91 3.93
CA ALA A 135 -1.19 -9.16 4.27
C ALA A 135 -2.14 -10.37 4.20
N SER A 136 -3.39 -10.19 4.63
CA SER A 136 -4.37 -11.27 4.77
C SER A 136 -5.04 -11.66 3.45
N THR A 137 -5.22 -10.71 2.52
CA THR A 137 -5.96 -10.94 1.28
C THR A 137 -5.19 -10.53 0.02
N GLY A 138 -4.02 -9.92 0.14
CA GLY A 138 -3.30 -9.33 -1.00
C GLY A 138 -4.02 -8.10 -1.58
N CYS A 139 -4.97 -7.50 -0.85
CA CYS A 139 -5.68 -6.30 -1.31
C CYS A 139 -5.25 -5.08 -0.51
N LYS A 140 -4.81 -4.03 -1.21
CA LYS A 140 -4.52 -2.73 -0.62
C LYS A 140 -5.75 -1.83 -0.73
N ILE A 141 -6.16 -1.20 0.37
CA ILE A 141 -7.19 -0.16 0.33
C ILE A 141 -6.56 1.13 -0.19
N ILE A 142 -7.10 1.68 -1.28
CA ILE A 142 -6.61 2.92 -1.90
C ILE A 142 -7.51 4.12 -1.63
N ALA A 143 -8.79 3.88 -1.33
CA ALA A 143 -9.73 4.93 -0.96
C ALA A 143 -10.89 4.39 -0.13
N ILE A 144 -11.47 5.24 0.72
CA ILE A 144 -12.67 4.95 1.50
C ILE A 144 -13.67 6.10 1.30
N LYS A 145 -14.89 5.76 0.92
CA LYS A 145 -16.02 6.68 0.90
C LYS A 145 -16.93 6.40 2.08
N ASN A 146 -17.10 7.39 2.93
CA ASN A 146 -18.08 7.39 4.01
C ASN A 146 -19.02 8.59 3.88
N ARG A 147 -19.84 8.84 4.91
CA ARG A 147 -20.81 9.96 4.92
C ARG A 147 -20.17 11.35 4.83
N ARG A 148 -18.89 11.49 5.18
CA ARG A 148 -18.13 12.75 5.15
C ARG A 148 -17.44 13.00 3.81
N GLY A 149 -17.42 12.01 2.92
CA GLY A 149 -16.77 12.09 1.63
C GLY A 149 -15.73 11.01 1.43
N TRP A 150 -14.80 11.28 0.52
CA TRP A 150 -13.67 10.41 0.21
C TRP A 150 -12.48 10.70 1.11
N THR A 151 -11.88 9.64 1.63
CA THR A 151 -10.52 9.60 2.15
C THR A 151 -9.69 8.78 1.17
N TYR A 152 -8.55 9.31 0.76
CA TYR A 152 -7.64 8.67 -0.19
C TYR A 152 -6.39 8.27 0.57
N ASP A 153 -5.81 7.12 0.23
CA ASP A 153 -4.66 6.53 0.93
C ASP A 153 -4.83 6.55 2.46
N PRO A 154 -5.85 5.83 2.97
CA PRO A 154 -6.19 5.88 4.38
C PRO A 154 -5.09 5.26 5.25
N GLU A 155 -4.71 5.97 6.32
CA GLU A 155 -3.74 5.47 7.31
C GLU A 155 -4.29 4.27 8.10
N ASP A 156 -3.38 3.50 8.70
CA ASP A 156 -3.67 2.26 9.42
C ASP A 156 -4.61 2.45 10.62
N GLU A 157 -4.60 3.61 11.27
CA GLU A 157 -5.47 3.97 12.39
C GLU A 157 -6.91 4.24 11.93
N MET A 158 -7.13 4.40 10.63
CA MET A 158 -8.46 4.61 10.09
C MET A 158 -9.33 3.40 10.34
N LYS A 159 -10.54 3.68 10.78
CA LYS A 159 -11.40 2.71 11.44
C LYS A 159 -12.61 2.47 10.54
N LEU A 160 -12.78 1.25 10.04
CA LEU A 160 -13.84 0.89 9.09
C LEU A 160 -15.21 0.92 9.77
N ARG A 161 -16.24 1.36 9.04
CA ARG A 161 -17.62 1.46 9.53
C ARG A 161 -18.59 0.75 8.60
N ALA A 162 -19.72 0.35 9.18
CA ALA A 162 -20.83 -0.18 8.42
C ALA A 162 -21.30 0.84 7.36
N ASN A 163 -21.50 0.36 6.13
CA ASN A 163 -21.83 1.12 4.93
C ASN A 163 -20.71 2.00 4.36
N ASP A 164 -19.49 1.92 4.87
CA ASP A 164 -18.35 2.46 4.14
C ASP A 164 -18.20 1.71 2.82
N VAL A 165 -17.76 2.43 1.80
CA VAL A 165 -17.39 1.85 0.51
C VAL A 165 -15.89 2.00 0.36
N ILE A 166 -15.18 0.88 0.33
CA ILE A 166 -13.75 0.85 0.10
C ILE A 166 -13.48 0.62 -1.38
N ILE A 167 -12.42 1.24 -1.89
CA ILE A 167 -11.83 0.89 -3.17
C ILE A 167 -10.50 0.21 -2.86
N VAL A 168 -10.31 -0.94 -3.48
CA VAL A 168 -9.12 -1.76 -3.29
C VAL A 168 -8.43 -2.05 -4.61
N ARG A 169 -7.11 -2.23 -4.54
CA ARG A 169 -6.29 -2.85 -5.59
C ARG A 169 -5.87 -4.23 -5.12
N GLY A 170 -5.98 -5.24 -5.97
CA GLY A 170 -5.49 -6.58 -5.69
C GLY A 170 -5.90 -7.58 -6.78
N THR A 171 -5.53 -8.84 -6.60
CA THR A 171 -5.95 -9.92 -7.50
C THR A 171 -7.45 -10.21 -7.40
N ASP A 172 -8.01 -10.90 -8.39
CA ASP A 172 -9.43 -11.32 -8.33
C ASP A 172 -9.70 -12.18 -7.09
N ASP A 173 -8.86 -13.19 -6.82
CA ASP A 173 -9.03 -14.08 -5.67
C ASP A 173 -9.00 -13.33 -4.34
N GLY A 174 -8.05 -12.39 -4.20
CA GLY A 174 -7.95 -11.55 -3.01
C GLY A 174 -9.17 -10.64 -2.82
N ALA A 175 -9.62 -10.02 -3.90
CA ALA A 175 -10.77 -9.12 -3.86
C ALA A 175 -12.07 -9.87 -3.59
N ASP A 176 -12.26 -11.05 -4.18
CA ASP A 176 -13.44 -11.90 -3.98
C ASP A 176 -13.47 -12.42 -2.53
N LEU A 177 -12.33 -12.82 -1.97
CA LEU A 177 -12.21 -13.14 -0.55
C LEU A 177 -12.57 -11.96 0.34
N LEU A 178 -12.07 -10.76 0.01
CA LEU A 178 -12.38 -9.54 0.76
C LEU A 178 -13.87 -9.18 0.68
N VAL A 179 -14.54 -9.46 -0.44
CA VAL A 179 -16.00 -9.30 -0.59
C VAL A 179 -16.75 -10.21 0.37
N GLU A 180 -16.31 -11.46 0.59
CA GLU A 180 -16.94 -12.38 1.56
C GLU A 180 -16.85 -11.85 3.00
N TYR A 181 -15.68 -11.34 3.40
CA TYR A 181 -15.49 -10.70 4.70
C TYR A 181 -16.33 -9.41 4.84
N ALA A 182 -16.27 -8.54 3.84
CA ALA A 182 -16.99 -7.27 3.83
C ALA A 182 -18.51 -7.46 3.80
N ALA A 183 -19.01 -8.57 3.26
CA ALA A 183 -20.43 -8.92 3.27
C ALA A 183 -20.90 -9.51 4.61
N GLY A 184 -19.98 -9.92 5.49
CA GLY A 184 -20.30 -10.68 6.70
C GLY A 184 -20.65 -12.15 6.44
N ARG A 185 -20.25 -12.69 5.28
CA ARG A 185 -20.41 -14.12 4.96
C ARG A 185 -19.28 -14.96 5.53
N LYS A 186 -18.10 -14.35 5.73
CA LYS A 186 -16.97 -14.91 6.45
C LYS A 186 -16.59 -14.00 7.60
N GLU A 187 -16.25 -14.58 8.74
CA GLU A 187 -15.69 -13.88 9.90
C GLU A 187 -14.21 -13.60 9.68
N TRP A 188 -13.77 -12.40 10.04
CA TRP A 188 -12.35 -12.01 10.00
C TRP A 188 -11.60 -12.74 11.10
N GLU A 189 -10.60 -13.54 10.70
CA GLU A 189 -9.69 -14.20 11.63
C GLU A 189 -8.60 -13.20 12.01
N PHE A 190 -8.53 -12.86 13.30
CA PHE A 190 -7.42 -12.07 13.83
C PHE A 190 -6.33 -13.05 14.22
N GLU A 191 -5.10 -12.84 13.74
CA GLU A 191 -3.96 -13.56 14.29
C GLU A 191 -3.91 -13.37 15.81
N GLU A 192 -3.69 -14.46 16.55
CA GLU A 192 -3.46 -14.36 17.98
C GLU A 192 -2.22 -13.50 18.18
N ILE A 193 -2.37 -12.41 18.93
CA ILE A 193 -1.23 -11.62 19.38
C ILE A 193 -0.54 -12.50 20.41
N VAL A 194 0.51 -13.21 20.00
CA VAL A 194 1.44 -13.84 20.94
C VAL A 194 2.12 -12.69 21.66
N PRO A 195 1.91 -12.52 22.97
CA PRO A 195 2.48 -11.38 23.66
C PRO A 195 4.00 -11.54 23.73
N ASP A 196 4.74 -10.43 23.68
CA ASP A 196 6.21 -10.41 23.52
C ASP A 196 6.94 -11.23 24.59
N ASP A 197 6.36 -11.36 25.79
CA ASP A 197 6.87 -12.18 26.88
C ASP A 197 6.87 -13.69 26.55
N VAL A 198 5.88 -14.15 25.80
CA VAL A 198 5.81 -15.55 25.33
C VAL A 198 6.82 -15.81 24.20
N ILE A 199 7.12 -14.80 23.38
CA ILE A 199 8.11 -14.91 22.29
C ILE A 199 9.54 -14.96 22.86
N GLU A 200 9.82 -14.16 23.91
CA GLU A 200 11.10 -14.21 24.62
C GLU A 200 11.30 -15.55 25.33
N ASP A 201 10.26 -16.10 25.97
CA ASP A 201 10.30 -17.40 26.64
C ASP A 201 10.55 -18.56 25.64
N GLU A 202 9.90 -18.56 24.47
CA GLU A 202 10.13 -19.57 23.42
C GLU A 202 11.55 -19.48 22.83
N ALA A 203 12.07 -18.27 22.62
CA ALA A 203 13.42 -18.08 22.10
C ALA A 203 14.51 -18.50 23.11
N GLU A 204 14.27 -18.33 24.42
CA GLU A 204 15.17 -18.83 25.46
C GLU A 204 15.13 -20.35 25.60
N GLU A 205 13.95 -20.99 25.47
CA GLU A 205 13.84 -22.46 25.44
C GLU A 205 14.54 -23.08 24.23
N ASP A 206 14.42 -22.47 23.05
CA ASP A 206 15.10 -22.96 21.84
C ASP A 206 16.63 -22.88 21.95
N LEU A 207 17.16 -21.78 22.53
CA LEU A 207 18.59 -21.62 22.78
C LEU A 207 19.11 -22.64 23.82
N GLN A 208 18.34 -22.92 24.87
CA GLN A 208 18.71 -23.93 25.87
C GLN A 208 18.71 -25.34 25.27
N ASN A 209 17.71 -25.66 24.45
CA ASN A 209 17.65 -26.95 23.75
C ASN A 209 18.82 -27.12 22.76
N GLU A 210 19.21 -26.07 22.04
CA GLU A 210 20.39 -26.12 21.15
C GLU A 210 21.70 -26.28 21.93
N GLU A 211 21.84 -25.62 23.08
CA GLU A 211 23.01 -25.78 23.95
C GLU A 211 23.10 -27.20 24.54
N GLU A 212 21.99 -27.76 25.06
CA GLU A 212 21.94 -29.14 25.57
C GLU A 212 22.28 -30.17 24.48
N LEU A 213 21.74 -30.01 23.26
CA LEU A 213 22.07 -30.87 22.13
C LEU A 213 23.56 -30.79 21.77
N SER A 214 24.15 -29.60 21.87
CA SER A 214 25.57 -29.38 21.58
C SER A 214 26.51 -29.97 22.62
N GLU A 215 26.08 -30.05 23.89
CA GLU A 215 26.81 -30.66 24.99
C GLU A 215 26.74 -32.19 24.93
N GLU A 216 25.59 -32.78 24.58
CA GLU A 216 25.45 -34.23 24.36
C GLU A 216 26.37 -34.71 23.23
N ILE A 217 26.44 -33.98 22.11
CA ILE A 217 27.32 -34.30 20.97
C ILE A 217 28.81 -34.19 21.36
N ARG A 218 29.17 -33.32 22.31
CA ARG A 218 30.55 -33.21 22.83
C ARG A 218 30.88 -34.28 23.88
N GLY A 219 29.90 -34.75 24.64
CA GLY A 219 30.06 -35.78 25.67
C GLY A 219 30.25 -37.20 25.11
N GLU A 220 29.76 -37.50 23.92
CA GLU A 220 29.93 -38.81 23.27
C GLU A 220 31.29 -38.99 22.54
N GLY A 221 32.18 -37.98 22.59
CA GLY A 221 33.48 -38.00 21.89
C GLY A 221 34.67 -38.57 22.66
N ASP A 222 34.53 -38.91 23.94
CA ASP A 222 35.65 -39.27 24.83
C ASP A 222 35.66 -40.75 25.30
N GLU A 223 34.91 -41.64 24.65
CA GLU A 223 35.06 -43.10 24.81
C GLU A 223 35.40 -43.78 23.47
N GLU A 224 36.66 -43.69 23.03
CA GLU A 224 37.46 -44.80 22.45
C GLU A 224 38.95 -44.44 22.24
#